data_AF-A0A821HNE2-F1
#
_entry.id   AF-A0A821HNE2-F1
#
_cell.length_a   1.000
_cell.length_b   1.000
_cell.length_c   1.000
_cell.angle_alpha   90.00
_cell.angle_beta   90.00
_cell.angle_gamma   90.00
#
_symmetry.space_group_name_H-M   'P 1'
#
loop_
_entity.id
_entity.type
_entity.pdbx_description
1 polymer ?
#
loop_
_entity_poly.entity_id
_entity_poly.type
_entity_poly.pdbx_seq_one_letter_code
_entity_poly.pdbx_strand_id
1 'polypeptide(L)'
;MNDRSEAMTTVEERRLVEQLWQELKPLHDLVHAYVRQQMVQMYPGHVQLDQPIPLHLTRDLFGTMLTYLEHDILPFPDIEGIDLGPAMKRKNFTEENIFQYADDFFVALNLTRAPNRFWNLSIFKKTPNRHMACHPAA
;
A
#
# COMPACT_ATOMS: atom_id res chain seq x y z
N MET A 1 32.36 -24.18 4.13
CA MET A 1 31.97 -22.86 3.60
C MET A 1 31.23 -22.15 4.71
N ASN A 2 31.91 -21.13 5.22
CA ASN A 2 31.60 -20.38 6.41
C ASN A 2 30.72 -19.20 5.98
N ASP A 3 29.46 -19.17 6.40
CA ASP A 3 28.77 -17.92 6.73
C ASP A 3 27.50 -18.25 7.55
N ARG A 4 27.70 -18.41 8.86
CA ARG A 4 26.58 -18.29 9.79
C ARG A 4 26.32 -16.79 9.90
N SER A 5 25.28 -16.34 9.21
CA SER A 5 24.57 -15.07 9.40
C SER A 5 24.92 -14.39 10.74
N GLU A 6 25.89 -13.48 10.73
CA GLU A 6 26.07 -12.57 11.87
C GLU A 6 24.80 -11.73 11.99
N ALA A 7 24.19 -11.75 13.17
CA ALA A 7 23.01 -10.94 13.42
C ALA A 7 23.42 -9.47 13.36
N MET A 8 22.79 -8.71 12.46
CA MET A 8 23.03 -7.28 12.33
C MET A 8 22.83 -6.58 13.67
N THR A 9 23.79 -5.75 14.06
CA THR A 9 23.73 -5.02 15.32
C THR A 9 22.82 -3.78 15.20
N THR A 10 22.30 -3.28 16.32
CA THR A 10 21.46 -2.06 16.33
C THR A 10 22.17 -0.81 15.82
N VAL A 11 23.51 -0.81 15.81
CA VAL A 11 24.32 0.29 15.26
C VAL A 11 24.37 0.20 13.74
N GLU A 12 24.58 -1.00 13.21
CA GLU A 12 24.57 -1.26 11.77
C GLU A 12 23.18 -1.02 11.17
N GLU A 13 22.11 -1.42 11.87
CA GLU A 13 20.72 -1.12 11.50
C GLU A 13 20.48 0.38 11.32
N ARG A 14 20.84 1.19 12.32
CA ARG A 14 20.65 2.66 12.25
C ARG A 14 21.44 3.27 11.10
N ARG A 15 22.68 2.83 10.91
CA ARG A 15 23.53 3.33 9.83
C ARG A 15 22.92 3.00 8.47
N LEU A 16 22.42 1.78 8.29
CA LEU A 16 21.74 1.37 7.07
C LEU A 16 20.49 2.20 6.80
N VAL A 17 19.64 2.41 7.81
CA VAL A 17 18.43 3.25 7.68
C VAL A 17 18.78 4.68 7.27
N GLU A 18 19.78 5.29 7.89
CA GLU A 18 20.21 6.64 7.52
C GLU A 18 20.73 6.69 6.09
N GLN A 19 21.53 5.70 5.67
CA GLN A 19 22.03 5.63 4.29
C GLN A 19 20.88 5.52 3.28
N LEU A 20 19.94 4.61 3.51
CA LEU A 20 18.77 4.44 2.65
C LEU A 20 17.90 5.70 2.60
N TRP A 21 17.76 6.41 3.74
CA TRP A 21 17.04 7.67 3.79
C TRP A 21 17.71 8.75 2.92
N GLN A 22 19.03 8.89 3.01
CA GLN A 22 19.76 9.86 2.19
C GLN A 22 19.68 9.54 0.68
N GLU A 23 19.66 8.25 0.31
CA GLU A 23 19.45 7.83 -1.08
C GLU A 23 18.03 8.14 -1.59
N LEU A 24 17.00 7.96 -0.74
CA LEU A 24 15.60 8.22 -1.08
C LEU A 24 15.26 9.72 -1.06
N LYS A 25 15.94 10.50 -0.23
CA LYS A 25 15.62 11.91 0.05
C LYS A 25 15.40 12.77 -1.21
N PRO A 26 16.24 12.69 -2.27
CA PRO A 26 16.03 13.51 -3.47
C PRO A 26 14.67 13.23 -4.14
N LEU A 27 14.24 11.97 -4.20
CA LEU A 27 12.92 11.61 -4.73
C LEU A 27 11.80 12.11 -3.81
N HIS A 28 11.95 11.90 -2.50
CA HIS A 28 11.00 12.41 -1.51
C HIS A 28 10.80 13.93 -1.64
N ASP A 29 11.88 14.71 -1.76
CA ASP A 29 11.80 16.16 -1.87
C ASP A 29 11.04 16.61 -3.13
N LEU A 30 11.25 15.92 -4.27
CA LEU A 30 10.52 16.19 -5.52
C LEU A 30 9.03 15.88 -5.37
N VAL A 31 8.68 14.72 -4.81
CA VAL A 31 7.28 14.32 -4.57
C VAL A 31 6.62 15.28 -3.58
N HIS A 32 7.29 15.61 -2.47
CA HIS A 32 6.81 16.56 -1.47
C HIS A 32 6.58 17.94 -2.08
N ALA A 33 7.50 18.46 -2.90
CA ALA A 33 7.35 19.74 -3.57
C ALA A 33 6.18 19.75 -4.56
N TYR A 34 6.03 18.68 -5.35
CA TYR A 34 4.92 18.52 -6.29
C TYR A 34 3.57 18.49 -5.56
N VAL A 35 3.44 17.65 -4.52
CA VAL A 35 2.22 17.55 -3.72
C VAL A 35 1.89 18.90 -3.08
N ARG A 36 2.89 19.58 -2.50
CA ARG A 36 2.71 20.93 -1.94
C ARG A 36 2.20 21.91 -2.99
N GLN A 37 2.73 21.87 -4.21
CA GLN A 37 2.26 22.72 -5.31
C GLN A 37 0.80 22.46 -5.66
N GLN A 38 0.37 21.20 -5.72
CA GLN A 38 -1.05 20.86 -5.91
C GLN A 38 -1.91 21.34 -4.74
N MET A 39 -1.42 21.17 -3.51
CA MET A 39 -2.14 21.61 -2.30
C MET A 39 -2.31 23.12 -2.20
N VAL A 40 -1.39 23.93 -2.73
CA VAL A 40 -1.58 25.39 -2.83
C VAL A 40 -2.79 25.74 -3.70
N GLN A 41 -3.02 24.98 -4.78
CA GLN A 41 -4.17 25.18 -5.66
C GLN A 41 -5.48 24.72 -5.00
N MET A 42 -5.44 23.59 -4.29
CA MET A 42 -6.60 23.05 -3.55
C MET A 42 -7.00 23.89 -2.35
N TYR A 43 -6.03 24.45 -1.63
CA TYR A 43 -6.23 25.18 -0.38
C TYR A 43 -5.58 26.58 -0.41
N PRO A 44 -6.09 27.51 -1.25
CA PRO A 44 -5.50 28.85 -1.38
C PRO A 44 -5.43 29.58 -0.03
N GLY A 45 -4.27 30.14 0.30
CA GLY A 45 -4.04 30.87 1.54
C GLY A 45 -3.77 30.00 2.78
N HIS A 46 -3.88 28.68 2.68
CA HIS A 46 -3.63 27.74 3.79
C HIS A 46 -2.30 26.98 3.64
N VAL A 47 -1.76 26.90 2.43
CA VAL A 47 -0.48 26.25 2.13
C VAL A 47 0.47 27.27 1.50
N GLN A 48 1.73 27.27 1.93
CA GLN A 48 2.78 28.14 1.42
C GLN A 48 3.86 27.30 0.74
N LEU A 49 4.44 27.79 -0.37
CA LEU A 49 5.38 27.03 -1.19
C LEU A 49 6.74 26.77 -0.54
N ASP A 50 7.10 27.56 0.46
CA ASP A 50 8.37 27.51 1.19
C ASP A 50 8.22 26.91 2.60
N GLN A 51 7.01 26.57 3.02
CA GLN A 51 6.72 25.99 4.32
C GLN A 51 6.40 24.48 4.24
N PRO A 52 6.49 23.74 5.36
CA PRO A 52 6.01 22.37 5.42
C PRO A 52 4.52 22.25 5.08
N ILE A 53 4.10 21.10 4.58
CA ILE A 53 2.69 20.80 4.34
C ILE A 53 1.95 20.70 5.69
N PRO A 54 0.83 21.43 5.89
CA PRO A 54 0.02 21.28 7.10
C PRO A 54 -0.60 19.89 7.20
N LEU A 55 -0.31 19.17 8.30
CA LEU A 55 -0.71 17.77 8.49
C LEU A 55 -2.20 17.51 8.29
N HIS A 56 -3.05 18.36 8.90
CA HIS A 56 -4.51 18.21 8.85
C HIS A 56 -5.11 18.36 7.43
N LEU A 57 -4.35 18.86 6.45
CA LEU A 57 -4.79 18.97 5.05
C LEU A 57 -4.45 17.73 4.22
N THR A 58 -3.66 16.79 4.75
CA THR A 58 -3.26 15.56 4.04
C THR A 58 -4.37 14.52 3.95
N ARG A 59 -5.51 14.73 4.64
CA ARG A 59 -6.64 13.78 4.77
C ARG A 59 -6.29 12.45 5.45
N ASP A 60 -5.06 12.29 5.89
CA ASP A 60 -4.62 11.24 6.80
C ASP A 60 -4.33 11.85 8.18
N LEU A 61 -4.77 11.19 9.25
CA LEU A 61 -4.62 11.69 10.61
C LEU A 61 -3.14 11.90 11.00
N PHE A 62 -2.24 11.13 10.40
CA PHE A 62 -0.83 11.11 10.71
C PHE A 62 0.07 11.50 9.53
N GLY A 63 -0.51 11.90 8.39
CA GLY A 63 0.25 12.27 7.18
C GLY A 63 1.09 11.13 6.60
N THR A 64 0.69 9.88 6.84
CA THR A 64 1.43 8.68 6.47
C THR A 64 1.22 8.29 5.01
N MET A 65 0.01 8.52 4.49
CA MET A 65 -0.38 8.11 3.14
C MET A 65 -0.89 9.29 2.33
N LEU A 66 -0.36 9.45 1.13
CA LEU A 66 -0.83 10.45 0.16
C LEU A 66 -1.96 9.93 -0.74
N THR A 67 -2.30 8.65 -0.65
CA THR A 67 -3.36 8.03 -1.45
C THR A 67 -4.74 8.66 -1.22
N TYR A 68 -4.97 9.28 -0.06
CA TYR A 68 -6.19 10.04 0.22
C TYR A 68 -6.31 11.35 -0.60
N LEU A 69 -5.21 11.80 -1.21
CA LEU A 69 -5.17 12.95 -2.12
C LEU A 69 -5.11 12.53 -3.58
N GLU A 70 -5.02 11.23 -3.89
CA GLU A 70 -4.69 10.72 -5.23
C GLU A 70 -5.50 11.39 -6.34
N HIS A 71 -6.83 11.43 -6.21
CA HIS A 71 -7.73 12.05 -7.19
C HIS A 71 -7.34 13.50 -7.56
N ASP A 72 -6.80 14.26 -6.61
CA ASP A 72 -6.54 15.68 -6.78
C ASP A 72 -5.08 15.99 -7.17
N ILE A 73 -4.18 15.02 -7.01
CA ILE A 73 -2.74 15.19 -7.28
C ILE A 73 -2.25 14.34 -8.44
N LEU A 74 -3.15 13.64 -9.16
CA LEU A 74 -2.76 12.89 -10.34
C LEU A 74 -2.26 13.82 -11.45
N PRO A 75 -1.07 13.57 -12.05
CA PRO A 75 -0.55 14.40 -13.12
C PRO A 75 -1.41 14.40 -14.39
N PHE A 76 -2.15 13.32 -14.63
CA PHE A 76 -2.99 13.11 -15.82
C PHE A 76 -4.39 12.64 -15.39
N PRO A 77 -5.28 13.56 -15.00
CA PRO A 77 -6.58 13.20 -14.40
C PRO A 77 -7.53 12.51 -15.39
N ASP A 78 -7.35 12.73 -16.70
CA ASP A 78 -8.19 12.13 -17.74
C ASP A 78 -7.86 10.64 -18.00
N ILE A 79 -6.78 10.12 -17.41
CA ILE A 79 -6.41 8.71 -17.53
C ILE A 79 -6.93 7.97 -16.30
N GLU A 80 -8.04 7.27 -16.47
CA GLU A 80 -8.60 6.42 -15.43
C GLU A 80 -7.72 5.19 -15.17
N GLY A 81 -7.57 4.82 -13.91
CA GLY A 81 -6.97 3.56 -13.50
C GLY A 81 -7.81 2.36 -13.95
N ILE A 82 -7.20 1.18 -14.01
CA ILE A 82 -7.90 -0.05 -14.38
C ILE A 82 -8.79 -0.51 -13.22
N ASP A 83 -10.11 -0.38 -13.35
CA ASP A 83 -11.08 -1.00 -12.44
C ASP A 83 -11.55 -2.37 -12.97
N LEU A 84 -11.11 -3.43 -12.29
CA LEU A 84 -11.48 -4.81 -12.61
C LEU A 84 -12.82 -5.24 -11.99
N GLY A 85 -13.38 -4.45 -11.05
CA GLY A 85 -14.59 -4.79 -10.31
C GLY A 85 -15.79 -5.17 -11.18
N PRO A 86 -16.16 -4.36 -12.20
CA PRO A 86 -17.25 -4.69 -13.11
C PRO A 86 -17.01 -5.99 -13.90
N ALA A 87 -15.76 -6.24 -14.32
CA ALA A 87 -15.42 -7.45 -15.06
C ALA A 87 -15.51 -8.70 -14.18
N MET A 88 -15.04 -8.61 -12.93
CA MET A 88 -15.15 -9.69 -11.94
C MET A 88 -16.61 -10.01 -11.63
N LYS A 89 -17.46 -8.99 -11.44
CA LYS A 89 -18.91 -9.17 -11.24
C LYS A 89 -19.57 -9.84 -12.44
N ARG A 90 -19.26 -9.42 -13.68
CA ARG A 90 -19.79 -10.05 -14.91
C ARG A 90 -19.39 -11.53 -15.04
N LYS A 91 -18.21 -11.90 -14.53
CA LYS A 91 -17.72 -13.28 -14.51
C LYS A 91 -18.17 -14.08 -13.29
N ASN A 92 -19.01 -13.52 -12.41
CA ASN A 92 -19.47 -14.14 -11.17
C ASN A 92 -18.31 -14.63 -10.27
N PHE A 93 -17.24 -13.85 -10.17
CA PHE A 93 -16.13 -14.15 -9.26
C PHE A 93 -16.61 -14.18 -7.80
N THR A 94 -16.29 -15.26 -7.10
CA THR A 94 -16.47 -15.38 -5.65
C THR A 94 -15.20 -14.97 -4.90
N GLU A 95 -15.31 -14.74 -3.59
CA GLU A 95 -14.16 -14.47 -2.73
C GLU A 95 -13.15 -15.63 -2.79
N GLU A 96 -13.62 -16.88 -2.74
CA GLU A 96 -12.79 -18.08 -2.87
C GLU A 96 -12.05 -18.14 -4.21
N ASN A 97 -12.68 -17.71 -5.32
CA ASN A 97 -12.01 -17.65 -6.60
C ASN A 97 -10.79 -16.72 -6.54
N ILE A 98 -10.90 -15.56 -5.88
CA ILE A 98 -9.77 -14.62 -5.75
C ILE A 98 -8.57 -15.29 -5.07
N PHE A 99 -8.82 -16.02 -3.97
CA PHE A 99 -7.77 -16.76 -3.27
C PHE A 99 -7.20 -17.91 -4.10
N GLN A 100 -8.03 -18.60 -4.88
CA GLN A 100 -7.58 -19.69 -5.74
C GLN A 100 -6.68 -19.19 -6.89
N TYR A 101 -7.02 -18.04 -7.48
CA TYR A 101 -6.17 -17.36 -8.46
C TYR A 101 -4.82 -16.93 -7.85
N ALA A 102 -4.81 -16.48 -6.58
CA ALA A 102 -3.57 -16.16 -5.88
C ALA A 102 -2.72 -17.42 -5.61
N ASP A 103 -3.33 -18.52 -5.18
CA ASP A 103 -2.66 -19.81 -4.97
C ASP A 103 -2.08 -20.38 -6.28
N ASP A 104 -2.83 -20.31 -7.38
CA ASP A 104 -2.35 -20.70 -8.70
C ASP A 104 -1.19 -19.82 -9.19
N PHE A 105 -1.21 -18.52 -8.87
CA PHE A 105 -0.07 -17.63 -9.12
C PHE A 105 1.18 -18.07 -8.36
N PHE A 106 1.07 -18.41 -7.07
CA PHE A 106 2.21 -18.92 -6.30
C PHE A 106 2.73 -20.26 -6.84
N VAL A 107 1.83 -21.17 -7.23
CA VAL A 107 2.21 -22.44 -7.87
C VAL A 107 2.91 -22.22 -9.21
N ALA A 108 2.49 -21.23 -10.00
CA ALA A 108 3.16 -20.86 -11.25
C ALA A 108 4.60 -20.36 -11.02
N LEU A 109 4.88 -19.79 -9.83
CA LEU A 109 6.23 -19.45 -9.37
C LEU A 109 6.97 -20.64 -8.74
N ASN A 110 6.46 -21.86 -8.91
CA ASN A 110 7.01 -23.10 -8.37
C ASN A 110 7.02 -23.16 -6.82
N LEU A 111 6.09 -22.46 -6.18
CA LEU A 111 5.86 -22.57 -4.73
C LEU A 111 4.81 -23.64 -4.42
N THR A 112 4.78 -24.08 -3.16
CA THR A 112 3.86 -25.12 -2.69
C THR A 112 2.43 -24.59 -2.61
N ARG A 113 1.48 -25.38 -3.12
CA ARG A 113 0.04 -25.10 -3.02
C ARG A 113 -0.43 -25.01 -1.56
N ALA A 114 -1.39 -24.12 -1.29
CA ALA A 114 -2.05 -24.05 0.00
C ALA A 114 -2.67 -25.40 0.41
N PRO A 115 -2.43 -25.89 1.64
CA PRO A 115 -2.94 -27.19 2.09
C PRO A 115 -4.46 -27.18 2.24
N ASN A 116 -5.11 -28.34 2.15
CA ASN A 116 -6.58 -28.47 2.32
C ASN A 116 -7.11 -27.82 3.61
N ARG A 117 -6.31 -27.82 4.68
CA ARG A 117 -6.67 -27.19 5.95
C ARG A 117 -6.89 -25.67 5.80
N PHE A 118 -6.14 -24.99 4.94
CA PHE A 118 -6.34 -23.57 4.63
C PHE A 118 -7.75 -23.35 4.08
N TRP A 119 -8.12 -24.06 3.02
CA TRP A 119 -9.43 -23.92 2.37
C TRP A 119 -10.60 -24.26 3.31
N ASN A 120 -10.44 -25.28 4.15
CA ASN A 120 -11.50 -25.75 5.03
C ASN A 120 -11.70 -24.89 6.29
N LEU A 121 -10.68 -24.16 6.75
CA LEU A 121 -10.70 -23.43 8.02
C LEU A 121 -10.64 -21.91 7.87
N SER A 122 -10.22 -21.39 6.72
CA SER A 122 -10.17 -19.96 6.46
C SER A 122 -11.55 -19.34 6.32
N ILE A 123 -11.65 -18.04 6.62
CA ILE A 123 -12.87 -17.26 6.45
C ILE A 123 -12.61 -16.24 5.33
N PHE A 124 -13.03 -16.57 4.11
CA PHE A 124 -12.82 -15.73 2.92
C PHE A 124 -13.84 -14.60 2.79
N LYS A 125 -14.99 -14.75 3.45
CA LYS A 125 -16.08 -13.77 3.45
C LYS A 125 -16.65 -13.66 4.86
N LYS A 126 -17.08 -12.45 5.22
CA LYS A 126 -17.76 -12.22 6.49
C LYS A 126 -18.96 -13.16 6.65
N THR A 127 -18.94 -13.95 7.71
CA THR A 127 -20.06 -14.83 8.04
C THR A 127 -21.23 -14.03 8.62
N PRO A 128 -22.48 -14.32 8.22
CA PRO A 128 -23.64 -13.69 8.85
C PRO A 128 -23.68 -14.02 10.35
N ASN A 129 -24.21 -13.09 11.15
CA ASN A 129 -24.46 -13.25 12.59
C ASN A 129 -23.22 -13.47 13.48
N ARG A 130 -22.03 -13.05 13.04
CA ARG A 130 -20.83 -13.05 13.87
C ARG A 130 -20.19 -11.66 13.90
N HIS A 131 -19.85 -11.19 15.09
CA HIS A 131 -18.95 -10.05 15.26
C HIS A 131 -17.51 -10.51 15.00
N MET A 132 -16.84 -9.87 14.05
CA MET A 132 -15.52 -10.26 13.56
C MET A 132 -14.68 -9.04 13.28
N ALA A 133 -13.40 -9.08 13.66
CA ALA A 133 -12.41 -8.17 13.12
C ALA A 133 -12.19 -8.53 11.64
N CYS A 134 -12.49 -7.61 10.73
CA CYS A 134 -12.41 -7.84 9.28
C CYS A 134 -11.14 -7.26 8.66
N HIS A 135 -10.15 -6.89 9.48
CA HIS A 135 -8.85 -6.48 8.98
C HIS A 135 -8.12 -7.73 8.44
N PRO A 136 -7.56 -7.68 7.20
CA PRO A 136 -6.82 -8.81 6.65
C PRO A 136 -5.69 -9.24 7.58
N ALA A 137 -5.61 -10.54 7.85
CA ALA A 137 -4.56 -11.18 8.64
C ALA A 137 -4.28 -12.56 8.07
N ALA A 138 -3.04 -13.04 8.21
CA ALA A 138 -2.57 -14.34 7.73
C ALA A 138 -1.83 -15.07 8.84
#